data_AF-A0A1Z9XZI8-F1
#
_entry.id   AF-A0A1Z9XZI8-F1
#
_cell.length_a   1.000
_cell.length_b   1.000
_cell.length_c   1.000
_cell.angle_alpha   90.00
_cell.angle_beta   90.00
_cell.angle_gamma   90.00
#
_symmetry.space_group_name_H-M   'P 1'
#
loop_
_entity.id
_entity.type
_entity.pdbx_description
1 polymer ?
#
loop_
_entity_poly.entity_id
_entity_poly.type
_entity_poly.pdbx_seq_one_letter_code
_entity_poly.pdbx_strand_id
1 'polypeptide(L)'
;MLMMTELSAASTTPNNHVAIIVATRMFGWVMLALTGAFIVSNYFTFWQGWPGVPKLFGDLGLFGISAPKKDYSATQAWLQLLVYGVAVVLPIIWTKMSPARTLRRDAEAIMAIAVYIIRASFWAILFIGLADMVISFLRVEGVLAAAVGQDLAQELGRSRFRGAVVHMPLFAAGAIVAAIMRSSLGFHWLAVLVVTAELFIVISRFVFSYEQAFQGDLVRFWYAGLFLFASAHTLFEDGHVRVDVLYTQFSSKTKGLVNAIGCVTLGLPMCWLILIIGFLGTSSIISGPLVNYEISQSGFGMYVKYLMAAFLGIFSITMMVQFISYFMESIADWLDQPGARIRSEASAH
;
A
#
# COMPACT_ATOMS: atom_id res chain seq x y z
N MET A 1 20.75 -47.78 -9.38
CA MET A 1 20.25 -48.04 -8.01
C MET A 1 20.06 -46.78 -7.17
N LEU A 2 20.73 -45.66 -7.48
CA LEU A 2 20.55 -44.36 -6.78
C LEU A 2 19.42 -43.46 -7.33
N MET A 3 18.76 -43.84 -8.44
CA MET A 3 17.68 -43.06 -9.06
C MET A 3 16.28 -43.57 -8.70
N MET A 4 16.17 -44.68 -7.95
CA MET A 4 14.88 -45.22 -7.47
C MET A 4 14.60 -44.91 -6.00
N THR A 5 15.55 -44.32 -5.28
CA THR A 5 15.39 -43.94 -3.87
C THR A 5 14.71 -42.57 -3.68
N GLU A 6 14.70 -41.70 -4.69
CA GLU A 6 14.01 -40.39 -4.58
C GLU A 6 12.50 -40.44 -4.88
N LEU A 7 12.01 -41.53 -5.47
CA LEU A 7 10.57 -41.74 -5.72
C LEU A 7 9.80 -42.31 -4.52
N SER A 8 10.49 -42.65 -3.42
CA SER A 8 9.87 -43.21 -2.21
C SER A 8 9.62 -42.19 -1.09
N ALA A 9 9.96 -40.91 -1.31
CA ALA A 9 9.73 -39.82 -0.35
C ALA A 9 8.52 -38.94 -0.73
N ALA A 10 7.60 -39.43 -1.57
CA ALA A 10 6.25 -38.91 -1.66
C ALA A 10 5.48 -39.30 -0.39
N SER A 11 5.90 -38.72 0.74
CA SER A 11 5.24 -38.85 2.03
C SER A 11 3.78 -38.50 1.86
N THR A 12 2.91 -39.42 2.26
CA THR A 12 1.47 -39.31 2.32
C THR A 12 1.05 -38.05 3.08
N THR A 13 0.98 -36.90 2.41
CA THR A 13 0.29 -35.73 2.95
C THR A 13 -1.16 -36.14 3.12
N PRO A 14 -1.73 -36.09 4.34
CA PRO A 14 -3.13 -36.43 4.55
C PRO A 14 -4.00 -35.64 3.57
N ASN A 15 -5.05 -36.23 2.99
CA ASN A 15 -5.94 -35.53 2.05
C ASN A 15 -6.42 -34.17 2.61
N ASN A 16 -6.54 -34.05 3.93
CA ASN A 16 -6.89 -32.82 4.63
C ASN A 16 -5.84 -31.70 4.44
N HIS A 17 -4.54 -32.03 4.43
CA HIS A 17 -3.47 -31.04 4.23
C HIS A 17 -3.51 -30.45 2.82
N VAL A 18 -3.76 -31.28 1.80
CA VAL A 18 -3.89 -30.82 0.41
C VAL A 18 -5.08 -29.88 0.27
N ALA A 19 -6.23 -30.22 0.87
CA ALA A 19 -7.41 -29.36 0.87
C ALA A 19 -7.14 -28.01 1.56
N ILE A 20 -6.47 -28.00 2.72
CA ILE A 20 -6.09 -26.78 3.44
C ILE A 20 -5.16 -25.92 2.59
N ILE A 21 -4.11 -26.50 1.99
CA ILE A 21 -3.18 -25.75 1.12
C ILE A 21 -3.92 -25.06 -0.02
N VAL A 22 -4.78 -25.80 -0.73
CA VAL A 22 -5.55 -25.25 -1.85
C VAL A 22 -6.49 -24.14 -1.37
N ALA A 23 -7.20 -24.33 -0.26
CA ALA A 23 -8.09 -23.33 0.31
C ALA A 23 -7.35 -22.06 0.75
N THR A 24 -6.19 -22.19 1.41
CA THR A 24 -5.34 -21.07 1.83
C THR A 24 -4.82 -20.30 0.63
N ARG A 25 -4.38 -20.98 -0.43
CA ARG A 25 -3.96 -20.34 -1.69
C ARG A 25 -5.11 -19.59 -2.35
N MET A 26 -6.27 -20.23 -2.48
CA MET A 26 -7.47 -19.60 -3.04
C MET A 26 -7.83 -18.34 -2.26
N PHE A 27 -7.93 -18.45 -0.95
CA PHE A 27 -8.26 -17.32 -0.07
C PHE A 27 -7.29 -16.16 -0.28
N GLY A 28 -5.98 -16.40 -0.19
CA GLY A 28 -4.99 -15.32 -0.29
C GLY A 28 -4.98 -14.63 -1.66
N TRP A 29 -5.05 -15.39 -2.76
CA TRP A 29 -5.09 -14.79 -4.10
C TRP A 29 -6.41 -14.10 -4.41
N VAL A 30 -7.54 -14.61 -3.92
CA VAL A 30 -8.85 -13.92 -4.01
C VAL A 30 -8.80 -12.62 -3.23
N MET A 31 -8.27 -12.62 -2.00
CA MET A 31 -8.17 -11.40 -1.19
C MET A 31 -7.31 -10.33 -1.87
N LEU A 32 -6.17 -10.73 -2.41
CA LEU A 32 -5.29 -9.82 -3.16
C LEU A 32 -5.99 -9.26 -4.41
N ALA A 33 -6.66 -10.11 -5.18
CA ALA A 33 -7.39 -9.70 -6.38
C ALA A 33 -8.58 -8.78 -6.04
N LEU A 34 -9.29 -9.04 -4.94
CA LEU A 34 -10.36 -8.17 -4.44
C LEU A 34 -9.83 -6.80 -4.02
N THR A 35 -8.66 -6.73 -3.38
CA THR A 35 -7.99 -5.45 -3.09
C THR A 35 -7.67 -4.69 -4.39
N GLY A 36 -7.16 -5.38 -5.41
CA GLY A 36 -6.92 -4.79 -6.74
C GLY A 36 -8.20 -4.29 -7.39
N ALA A 37 -9.26 -5.10 -7.40
CA ALA A 37 -10.59 -4.74 -7.90
C ALA A 37 -11.17 -3.53 -7.17
N PHE A 38 -10.97 -3.45 -5.85
CA PHE A 38 -11.38 -2.30 -5.05
C PHE A 38 -10.68 -1.02 -5.51
N ILE A 39 -9.36 -1.04 -5.69
CA ILE A 39 -8.60 0.14 -6.16
C ILE A 39 -9.10 0.57 -7.54
N VAL A 40 -9.24 -0.37 -8.48
CA VAL A 40 -9.71 -0.10 -9.84
C VAL A 40 -11.13 0.47 -9.84
N SER A 41 -12.04 -0.13 -9.06
CA SER A 41 -13.42 0.34 -8.93
C SER A 41 -13.47 1.76 -8.35
N ASN A 42 -12.65 2.06 -7.35
CA ASN A 42 -12.59 3.40 -6.74
C ASN A 42 -12.02 4.44 -7.69
N TYR A 43 -11.03 4.08 -8.51
CA TYR A 43 -10.54 4.96 -9.57
C TYR A 43 -11.69 5.38 -10.51
N PHE A 44 -12.48 4.41 -11.00
CA PHE A 44 -13.62 4.71 -11.86
C PHE A 44 -14.68 5.55 -11.16
N THR A 45 -14.96 5.29 -9.88
CA THR A 45 -15.98 6.04 -9.14
C THR A 45 -15.56 7.49 -8.88
N PHE A 46 -14.33 7.73 -8.42
CA PHE A 46 -13.90 9.07 -8.00
C PHE A 46 -13.34 9.93 -9.13
N TRP A 47 -12.66 9.35 -10.12
CA TRP A 47 -12.05 10.12 -11.21
C TRP A 47 -12.87 10.07 -12.50
N GLN A 48 -13.60 8.98 -12.76
CA GLN A 48 -14.44 8.84 -13.96
C GLN A 48 -15.94 9.03 -13.68
N GLY A 49 -16.32 9.26 -12.41
CA GLY A 49 -17.70 9.54 -12.01
C GLY A 49 -18.65 8.34 -12.09
N TRP A 50 -18.12 7.10 -12.14
CA TRP A 50 -18.94 5.90 -12.22
C TRP A 50 -19.75 5.69 -10.93
N PRO A 51 -20.94 5.06 -11.02
CA PRO A 51 -21.86 4.92 -9.89
C PRO A 51 -21.27 4.22 -8.66
N GLY A 52 -20.37 3.25 -8.87
CA GLY A 52 -19.90 2.36 -7.82
C GLY A 52 -20.88 1.20 -7.60
N VAL A 53 -20.35 0.09 -7.08
CA VAL A 53 -21.14 -1.12 -6.79
C VAL A 53 -22.25 -0.92 -5.74
N PRO A 54 -22.07 -0.14 -4.65
CA PRO A 54 -23.13 0.01 -3.65
C PRO A 54 -24.45 0.58 -4.19
N LYS A 55 -24.40 1.41 -5.24
CA LYS A 55 -25.61 2.00 -5.84
C LYS A 55 -26.49 0.99 -6.55
N LEU A 56 -25.94 -0.10 -7.09
CA LEU A 56 -26.72 -1.22 -7.64
C LEU A 56 -27.60 -1.89 -6.60
N PHE A 57 -27.05 -2.07 -5.39
CA PHE A 57 -27.77 -2.73 -4.30
C PHE A 57 -28.84 -1.81 -3.69
N GLY A 58 -28.64 -0.49 -3.75
CA GLY A 58 -29.64 0.50 -3.37
C GLY A 58 -30.91 0.44 -4.23
N ASP A 59 -30.77 0.22 -5.55
CA ASP A 59 -31.92 0.04 -6.45
C ASP A 59 -32.69 -1.27 -6.17
N LEU A 60 -31.99 -2.30 -5.73
CA LEU A 60 -32.58 -3.60 -5.38
C LEU A 60 -33.18 -3.63 -3.96
N GLY A 61 -33.05 -2.55 -3.20
CA GLY A 61 -33.48 -2.51 -1.78
C GLY A 61 -32.70 -3.46 -0.87
N LEU A 62 -31.49 -3.88 -1.28
CA LEU A 62 -30.67 -4.84 -0.56
C LEU A 62 -29.70 -4.14 0.40
N PHE A 63 -29.42 -4.79 1.53
CA PHE A 63 -28.44 -4.36 2.53
C PHE A 63 -28.71 -2.99 3.20
N GLY A 64 -29.96 -2.50 3.16
CA GLY A 64 -30.33 -1.22 3.79
C GLY A 64 -29.71 0.00 3.12
N ILE A 65 -29.20 -0.14 1.89
CA ILE A 65 -28.61 0.94 1.11
C ILE A 65 -29.73 1.69 0.40
N SER A 66 -29.78 3.01 0.55
CA SER A 66 -30.79 3.83 -0.12
C SER A 66 -30.52 3.92 -1.63
N ALA A 67 -31.59 3.91 -2.43
CA ALA A 67 -31.49 4.10 -3.87
C ALA A 67 -30.75 5.41 -4.21
N PRO A 68 -29.86 5.41 -5.20
CA PRO A 68 -29.13 6.59 -5.63
C PRO A 68 -30.05 7.73 -6.06
N LYS A 69 -29.77 8.95 -5.58
CA LYS A 69 -30.56 10.16 -5.87
C LYS A 69 -30.41 10.70 -7.29
N LYS A 70 -29.57 10.10 -8.15
CA LYS A 70 -29.21 10.63 -9.46
C LYS A 70 -29.18 9.49 -10.48
N ASP A 71 -29.72 9.75 -11.68
CA ASP A 71 -29.65 8.81 -12.80
C ASP A 71 -28.21 8.41 -13.07
N TYR A 72 -27.98 7.11 -13.18
CA TYR A 72 -26.67 6.52 -13.43
C TYR A 72 -26.75 5.48 -14.52
N SER A 73 -25.63 5.24 -15.21
CA SER A 73 -25.56 4.18 -16.21
C SER A 73 -25.51 2.82 -15.52
N ALA A 74 -26.61 2.06 -15.61
CA ALA A 74 -26.68 0.69 -15.09
C ALA A 74 -25.54 -0.19 -15.65
N THR A 75 -25.19 -0.02 -16.93
CA THR A 75 -24.08 -0.74 -17.58
C THR A 75 -22.75 -0.51 -16.87
N GLN A 76 -22.41 0.73 -16.49
CA GLN A 76 -21.16 1.03 -15.77
C GLN A 76 -21.11 0.34 -14.41
N ALA A 77 -22.24 0.31 -13.70
CA ALA A 77 -22.31 -0.31 -12.40
C ALA A 77 -22.17 -1.85 -12.49
N TRP A 78 -22.84 -2.48 -13.45
CA TRP A 78 -22.70 -3.92 -13.72
C TRP A 78 -21.27 -4.28 -14.15
N LEU A 79 -20.61 -3.44 -14.95
CA LEU A 79 -19.20 -3.61 -15.29
C LEU A 79 -18.31 -3.58 -14.04
N GLN A 80 -18.54 -2.68 -13.09
CA GLN A 80 -17.81 -2.66 -11.82
C GLN A 80 -18.06 -3.93 -11.00
N LEU A 81 -19.30 -4.40 -10.92
CA LEU A 81 -19.61 -5.67 -10.25
C LEU A 81 -18.90 -6.86 -10.93
N LEU A 82 -18.84 -6.86 -12.26
CA LEU A 82 -18.13 -7.87 -13.04
C LEU A 82 -16.63 -7.86 -12.72
N VAL A 83 -16.00 -6.71 -12.50
CA VAL A 83 -14.58 -6.65 -12.06
C VAL A 83 -14.37 -7.41 -10.74
N TYR A 84 -15.28 -7.28 -9.76
CA TYR A 84 -15.21 -8.07 -8.52
C TYR A 84 -15.48 -9.56 -8.76
N GLY A 85 -16.44 -9.91 -9.62
CA GLY A 85 -16.70 -11.30 -9.99
C GLY A 85 -15.47 -11.98 -10.62
N VAL A 86 -14.82 -11.28 -11.57
CA VAL A 86 -13.57 -11.72 -12.20
C VAL A 86 -12.44 -11.86 -11.17
N ALA A 87 -12.35 -10.93 -10.21
CA ALA A 87 -11.36 -10.97 -9.13
C ALA A 87 -11.55 -12.16 -8.16
N VAL A 88 -12.74 -12.74 -8.07
CA VAL A 88 -12.97 -13.98 -7.29
C VAL A 88 -12.70 -15.22 -8.15
N VAL A 89 -13.26 -15.25 -9.37
CA VAL A 89 -13.25 -16.46 -10.20
C VAL A 89 -11.85 -16.77 -10.76
N LEU A 90 -11.13 -15.78 -11.29
CA LEU A 90 -9.83 -16.02 -11.93
C LEU A 90 -8.78 -16.61 -10.96
N PRO A 91 -8.59 -16.08 -9.73
CA PRO A 91 -7.68 -16.69 -8.77
C PRO A 91 -8.05 -18.13 -8.38
N ILE A 92 -9.34 -18.45 -8.25
CA ILE A 92 -9.80 -19.81 -7.93
C ILE A 92 -9.46 -20.76 -9.08
N ILE A 93 -9.66 -20.35 -10.33
CA ILE A 93 -9.28 -21.14 -11.50
C ILE A 93 -7.76 -21.32 -11.55
N TRP A 94 -7.00 -20.23 -11.41
CA TRP A 94 -5.54 -20.25 -11.48
C TRP A 94 -4.90 -21.14 -10.40
N THR A 95 -5.40 -21.09 -9.16
CA THR A 95 -4.91 -21.95 -8.07
C THR A 95 -5.18 -23.43 -8.34
N LYS A 96 -6.34 -23.78 -8.91
CA LYS A 96 -6.66 -25.16 -9.34
C LYS A 96 -5.79 -25.63 -10.51
N MET A 97 -5.46 -24.73 -11.44
CA MET A 97 -4.59 -25.03 -12.58
C MET A 97 -3.11 -25.12 -12.22
N SER A 98 -2.70 -24.69 -11.02
CA SER A 98 -1.31 -24.66 -10.57
C SER A 98 -1.08 -25.49 -9.29
N PRO A 99 -1.42 -26.79 -9.26
CA PRO A 99 -1.35 -27.61 -8.03
C PRO A 99 0.08 -27.80 -7.51
N ALA A 100 1.09 -27.69 -8.38
CA ALA A 100 2.50 -27.90 -8.01
C ALA A 100 3.12 -26.74 -7.20
N ARG A 101 2.43 -25.60 -7.03
CA ARG A 101 2.97 -24.45 -6.28
C ARG A 101 2.73 -24.60 -4.78
N THR A 102 3.76 -24.30 -4.00
CA THR A 102 3.73 -24.33 -2.53
C THR A 102 3.21 -23.01 -1.95
N LEU A 103 2.78 -23.05 -0.69
CA LEU A 103 2.35 -21.84 0.04
C LEU A 103 3.45 -20.79 0.13
N ARG A 104 4.69 -21.22 0.39
CA ARG A 104 5.84 -20.30 0.52
C ARG A 104 6.18 -19.60 -0.79
N ARG A 105 6.11 -20.31 -1.92
CA ARG A 105 6.35 -19.69 -3.24
C ARG A 105 5.27 -18.67 -3.62
N ASP A 106 4.04 -18.90 -3.19
CA ASP A 106 2.96 -17.92 -3.37
C ASP A 106 3.13 -16.74 -2.41
N ALA A 107 3.51 -16.99 -1.14
CA ALA A 107 3.82 -15.94 -0.18
C ALA A 107 4.95 -15.00 -0.66
N GLU A 108 6.05 -15.57 -1.20
CA GLU A 108 7.16 -14.82 -1.79
C GLU A 108 6.71 -13.96 -2.98
N ALA A 109 5.89 -14.52 -3.88
CA ALA A 109 5.36 -13.79 -5.03
C ALA A 109 4.45 -12.64 -4.62
N ILE A 110 3.60 -12.85 -3.61
CA ILE A 110 2.73 -11.83 -3.04
C ILE A 110 3.57 -10.74 -2.37
N MET A 111 4.60 -11.12 -1.60
CA MET A 111 5.48 -10.16 -0.97
C MET A 111 6.27 -9.31 -1.98
N ALA A 112 6.70 -9.90 -3.11
CA ALA A 112 7.35 -9.15 -4.17
C ALA A 112 6.50 -7.97 -4.68
N ILE A 113 5.16 -8.08 -4.63
CA ILE A 113 4.24 -6.97 -4.96
C ILE A 113 4.37 -5.84 -3.93
N ALA A 114 4.32 -6.14 -2.63
CA ALA A 114 4.47 -5.12 -1.58
C ALA A 114 5.84 -4.42 -1.67
N VAL A 115 6.92 -5.19 -1.86
CA VAL A 115 8.27 -4.65 -2.04
C VAL A 115 8.35 -3.69 -3.24
N TYR A 116 7.72 -4.05 -4.36
CA TYR A 116 7.65 -3.16 -5.52
C TYR A 116 6.88 -1.87 -5.22
N ILE A 117 5.69 -1.98 -4.58
CA ILE A 117 4.87 -0.81 -4.23
C ILE A 117 5.65 0.12 -3.30
N ILE A 118 6.27 -0.40 -2.24
CA ILE A 118 7.09 0.38 -1.29
C ILE A 118 8.24 1.10 -2.01
N ARG A 119 8.93 0.40 -2.91
CA ARG A 119 10.05 0.98 -3.68
C ARG A 119 9.57 2.07 -4.64
N ALA A 120 8.44 1.86 -5.32
CA ALA A 120 7.81 2.85 -6.19
C ALA A 120 7.37 4.09 -5.39
N SER A 121 6.75 3.88 -4.23
CA SER A 121 6.34 4.96 -3.34
C SER A 121 7.53 5.75 -2.82
N PHE A 122 8.63 5.11 -2.42
CA PHE A 122 9.88 5.79 -2.03
C PHE A 122 10.38 6.76 -3.11
N TRP A 123 10.56 6.28 -4.34
CA TRP A 123 11.06 7.13 -5.42
C TRP A 123 10.09 8.26 -5.77
N ALA A 124 8.79 7.97 -5.77
CA ALA A 124 7.77 8.98 -6.01
C ALA A 124 7.83 10.12 -4.98
N ILE A 125 7.89 9.79 -3.68
CA ILE A 125 7.92 10.84 -2.63
C ILE A 125 9.26 11.57 -2.59
N LEU A 126 10.36 10.93 -2.98
CA LEU A 126 11.65 11.58 -3.10
C LEU A 126 11.59 12.65 -4.19
N PHE A 127 11.16 12.27 -5.40
CA PHE A 127 11.08 13.18 -6.53
C PHE A 127 10.07 14.30 -6.30
N ILE A 128 8.87 13.96 -5.82
CA ILE A 128 7.83 14.96 -5.54
C ILE A 128 8.28 15.89 -4.41
N GLY A 129 8.86 15.35 -3.33
CA GLY A 129 9.33 16.16 -2.21
C GLY A 129 10.38 17.18 -2.63
N LEU A 130 11.39 16.76 -3.40
CA LEU A 130 12.43 17.65 -3.91
C LEU A 130 11.88 18.69 -4.90
N ALA A 131 11.07 18.26 -5.87
CA ALA A 131 10.53 19.16 -6.88
C ALA A 131 9.55 20.19 -6.29
N ASP A 132 8.66 19.74 -5.39
CA ASP A 132 7.72 20.65 -4.73
C ASP A 132 8.47 21.60 -3.76
N MET A 133 9.48 21.13 -3.04
CA MET A 133 10.34 22.01 -2.23
C MET A 133 10.95 23.14 -3.09
N VAL A 134 11.52 22.81 -4.26
CA VAL A 134 12.13 23.81 -5.16
C VAL A 134 11.10 24.81 -5.67
N ILE A 135 9.96 24.34 -6.19
CA ILE A 135 8.91 25.23 -6.69
C ILE A 135 8.37 26.12 -5.56
N SER A 136 8.18 25.56 -4.36
CA SER A 136 7.69 26.30 -3.19
C SER A 136 8.70 27.36 -2.75
N PHE A 137 10.00 27.03 -2.70
CA PHE A 137 11.08 27.98 -2.42
C PHE A 137 11.11 29.13 -3.45
N LEU A 138 11.13 28.81 -4.75
CA LEU A 138 11.15 29.84 -5.81
C LEU A 138 9.92 30.76 -5.74
N ARG A 139 8.78 30.23 -5.30
CA ARG A 139 7.56 31.00 -5.09
C ARG A 139 7.68 31.93 -3.88
N VAL A 140 8.25 31.46 -2.77
CA VAL A 140 8.47 32.27 -1.56
C VAL A 140 9.40 33.45 -1.86
N GLU A 141 10.48 33.20 -2.59
CA GLU A 141 11.48 34.23 -2.94
C GLU A 141 11.03 35.16 -4.09
N GLY A 142 9.85 34.94 -4.66
CA GLY A 142 9.31 35.77 -5.75
C GLY A 142 10.03 35.61 -7.10
N VAL A 143 10.95 34.64 -7.23
CA VAL A 143 11.75 34.39 -8.44
C VAL A 143 11.15 33.34 -9.38
N LEU A 144 10.05 32.68 -8.98
CA LEU A 144 9.40 31.64 -9.79
C LEU A 144 9.02 32.15 -11.18
N ALA A 145 8.41 33.33 -11.28
CA ALA A 145 8.00 33.92 -12.56
C ALA A 145 9.19 34.23 -13.48
N ALA A 146 10.35 34.57 -12.92
CA ALA A 146 11.58 34.77 -13.69
C ALA A 146 12.15 33.45 -14.21
N ALA A 147 11.99 32.34 -13.46
CA ALA A 147 12.51 31.04 -13.83
C ALA A 147 11.68 30.31 -14.89
N VAL A 148 10.35 30.43 -14.84
CA VAL A 148 9.44 29.61 -15.68
C VAL A 148 8.47 30.43 -16.55
N GLY A 149 8.52 31.76 -16.47
CA GLY A 149 7.56 32.66 -17.11
C GLY A 149 6.33 32.95 -16.25
N GLN A 150 5.64 34.07 -16.52
CA GLN A 150 4.51 34.54 -15.69
C GLN A 150 3.32 33.59 -15.72
N ASP A 151 2.92 33.13 -16.91
CA ASP A 151 1.74 32.28 -17.08
C ASP A 151 1.91 30.95 -16.33
N LEU A 152 3.07 30.31 -16.48
CA LEU A 152 3.35 29.03 -15.83
C LEU A 152 3.52 29.19 -14.31
N ALA A 153 4.10 30.29 -13.84
CA ALA A 153 4.19 30.57 -12.41
C ALA A 153 2.81 30.74 -11.76
N GLN A 154 1.86 31.38 -12.46
CA GLN A 154 0.48 31.52 -12.00
C GLN A 154 -0.24 30.16 -11.93
N GLU A 155 -0.07 29.31 -12.96
CA GLU A 155 -0.67 27.97 -12.99
C GLU A 155 -0.05 27.04 -11.92
N LEU A 156 1.27 27.09 -11.71
CA LEU A 156 1.94 26.35 -10.62
C LEU A 156 1.46 26.77 -9.22
N GLY A 157 0.91 27.99 -9.08
CA GLY A 157 0.24 28.44 -7.88
C GLY A 157 -1.08 27.72 -7.59
N ARG A 158 -1.65 26.98 -8.55
CA ARG A 158 -2.89 26.21 -8.41
C ARG A 158 -2.59 24.76 -8.07
N SER A 159 -3.17 24.25 -6.98
CA SER A 159 -2.90 22.90 -6.46
C SER A 159 -3.18 21.80 -7.48
N ARG A 160 -4.31 21.90 -8.19
CA ARG A 160 -4.70 20.94 -9.21
C ARG A 160 -3.73 20.89 -10.40
N PHE A 161 -3.25 22.05 -10.87
CA PHE A 161 -2.33 22.11 -12.00
C PHE A 161 -0.95 21.56 -11.60
N ARG A 162 -0.39 22.05 -10.48
CA ARG A 162 0.89 21.54 -9.95
C ARG A 162 0.83 20.04 -9.66
N GLY A 163 -0.27 19.56 -9.08
CA GLY A 163 -0.48 18.14 -8.84
C GLY A 163 -0.52 17.32 -10.13
N ALA A 164 -1.27 17.75 -11.13
CA ALA A 164 -1.40 17.02 -12.39
C ALA A 164 -0.14 17.07 -13.27
N VAL A 165 0.56 18.21 -13.32
CA VAL A 165 1.68 18.45 -14.26
C VAL A 165 3.04 18.15 -13.62
N VAL A 166 3.18 18.30 -12.30
CA VAL A 166 4.44 18.03 -11.60
C VAL A 166 4.35 16.71 -10.84
N HIS A 167 3.36 16.55 -9.96
CA HIS A 167 3.37 15.40 -9.05
C HIS A 167 3.06 14.07 -9.76
N MET A 168 2.04 14.02 -10.63
CA MET A 168 1.67 12.77 -11.31
C MET A 168 2.77 12.24 -12.24
N PRO A 169 3.46 13.05 -13.06
CA PRO A 169 4.59 12.58 -13.85
C PRO A 169 5.76 12.10 -12.99
N LEU A 170 6.07 12.78 -11.89
CA LEU A 170 7.13 12.35 -10.97
C LEU A 170 6.75 11.07 -10.22
N PHE A 171 5.47 10.88 -9.89
CA PHE A 171 4.97 9.61 -9.37
C PHE A 171 5.19 8.47 -10.38
N ALA A 172 4.83 8.69 -11.65
CA ALA A 172 5.04 7.71 -12.72
C ALA A 172 6.54 7.43 -12.95
N ALA A 173 7.38 8.46 -12.96
CA ALA A 173 8.83 8.32 -13.05
C ALA A 173 9.38 7.50 -11.88
N GLY A 174 8.90 7.74 -10.65
CA GLY A 174 9.28 6.97 -9.48
C GLY A 174 8.92 5.48 -9.59
N ALA A 175 7.73 5.17 -10.11
CA ALA A 175 7.32 3.79 -10.39
C ALA A 175 8.20 3.11 -11.45
N ILE A 176 8.57 3.83 -12.51
CA ILE A 176 9.47 3.32 -13.56
C ILE A 176 10.87 3.07 -13.00
N VAL A 177 11.42 4.02 -12.25
CA VAL A 177 12.73 3.87 -11.60
C VAL A 177 12.72 2.68 -10.65
N ALA A 178 11.64 2.48 -9.88
CA ALA A 178 11.49 1.31 -9.03
C ALA A 178 11.41 -0.01 -9.82
N ALA A 179 10.89 -0.02 -11.05
CA ALA A 179 10.89 -1.21 -11.89
C ALA A 179 12.30 -1.56 -12.40
N ILE A 180 13.12 -0.54 -12.69
CA ILE A 180 14.49 -0.67 -13.21
C ILE A 180 15.48 -1.00 -12.08
N MET A 181 15.47 -0.20 -11.01
CA MET A 181 16.36 -0.32 -9.86
C MET A 181 15.80 -1.34 -8.87
N ARG A 182 16.10 -2.62 -9.11
CA ARG A 182 15.65 -3.73 -8.23
C ARG A 182 16.45 -3.86 -6.92
N SER A 183 17.41 -2.97 -6.69
CA SER A 183 18.23 -2.93 -5.48
C SER A 183 17.39 -2.69 -4.21
N SER A 184 18.01 -2.90 -3.04
CA SER A 184 17.42 -2.87 -1.69
C SER A 184 16.40 -1.76 -1.46
N LEU A 185 15.45 -2.01 -0.54
CA LEU A 185 14.41 -1.06 -0.16
C LEU A 185 15.01 0.29 0.32
N GLY A 186 14.84 1.32 -0.51
CA GLY A 186 15.45 2.64 -0.29
C GLY A 186 14.86 3.46 0.86
N PHE A 187 13.81 3.00 1.54
CA PHE A 187 13.08 3.82 2.53
C PHE A 187 13.95 4.27 3.71
N HIS A 188 14.99 3.53 4.09
CA HIS A 188 15.93 3.94 5.15
C HIS A 188 16.61 5.29 4.83
N TRP A 189 16.79 5.61 3.55
CA TRP A 189 17.32 6.92 3.13
C TRP A 189 16.38 8.07 3.48
N LEU A 190 15.07 7.84 3.60
CA LEU A 190 14.14 8.88 4.07
C LEU A 190 14.49 9.33 5.49
N ALA A 191 14.99 8.45 6.36
CA ALA A 191 15.41 8.85 7.70
C ALA A 191 16.57 9.85 7.64
N VAL A 192 17.57 9.58 6.79
CA VAL A 192 18.70 10.50 6.55
C VAL A 192 18.20 11.83 5.98
N LEU A 193 17.27 11.79 5.02
CA LEU A 193 16.69 13.00 4.43
C LEU A 193 15.90 13.83 5.44
N VAL A 194 15.12 13.19 6.31
CA VAL A 194 14.37 13.85 7.39
C VAL A 194 15.32 14.53 8.37
N VAL A 195 16.34 13.82 8.87
CA VAL A 195 17.34 14.39 9.79
C VAL A 195 18.09 15.55 9.14
N THR A 196 18.45 15.40 7.86
CA THR A 196 19.13 16.46 7.10
C THR A 196 18.24 17.68 6.94
N ALA A 197 16.96 17.49 6.58
CA ALA A 197 16.00 18.58 6.44
C ALA A 197 15.76 19.32 7.77
N GLU A 198 15.62 18.59 8.88
CA GLU A 198 15.49 19.17 10.22
C GLU A 198 16.74 19.97 10.63
N LEU A 199 17.94 19.44 10.34
CA LEU A 199 19.18 20.17 10.57
C LEU A 199 19.23 21.47 9.76
N PHE A 200 18.82 21.44 8.49
CA PHE A 200 18.74 22.63 7.66
C PHE A 200 17.73 23.65 8.20
N ILE A 201 16.59 23.20 8.74
CA ILE A 201 15.60 24.08 9.39
C ILE A 201 16.20 24.77 10.61
N VAL A 202 16.88 24.01 11.47
CA VAL A 202 17.55 24.56 12.66
C VAL A 202 18.60 25.59 12.25
N ILE A 203 19.44 25.28 11.27
CA ILE A 203 20.46 26.22 10.77
C ILE A 203 19.80 27.46 10.15
N SER A 204 18.81 27.29 9.26
CA SER A 204 18.14 28.43 8.63
C SER A 204 17.49 29.34 9.65
N ARG A 205 16.84 28.76 10.67
CA ARG A 205 16.14 29.50 11.71
C ARG A 205 17.07 30.23 12.66
N PHE A 206 18.10 29.56 13.18
CA PHE A 206 18.92 30.13 14.25
C PHE A 206 20.15 30.89 13.75
N VAL A 207 20.69 30.55 12.58
CA VAL A 207 21.87 31.24 12.00
C VAL A 207 21.43 32.36 11.06
N PHE A 208 20.43 32.10 10.22
CA PHE A 208 20.01 33.01 9.15
C PHE A 208 18.67 33.71 9.42
N SER A 209 18.01 33.42 10.55
CA SER A 209 16.67 33.94 10.87
C SER A 209 15.65 33.73 9.75
N TYR A 210 15.78 32.64 9.00
CA TYR A 210 14.93 32.24 7.88
C TYR A 210 14.09 31.02 8.25
N GLU A 211 12.78 31.18 8.25
CA GLU A 211 11.80 30.15 8.57
C GLU A 211 10.66 30.18 7.56
N GLN A 212 10.36 29.05 6.92
CA GLN A 212 9.30 28.95 5.91
C GLN A 212 8.43 27.71 6.11
N ALA A 213 7.15 27.84 5.79
CA ALA A 213 6.17 26.77 5.96
C ALA A 213 6.51 25.50 5.15
N PHE A 214 7.04 25.66 3.93
CA PHE A 214 7.38 24.52 3.07
C PHE A 214 8.47 23.62 3.69
N GLN A 215 9.37 24.17 4.53
CA GLN A 215 10.43 23.37 5.14
C GLN A 215 9.84 22.34 6.10
N GLY A 216 8.88 22.75 6.94
CA GLY A 216 8.17 21.84 7.85
C GLY A 216 7.26 20.85 7.12
N ASP A 217 6.63 21.28 6.03
CA ASP A 217 5.81 20.38 5.20
C ASP A 217 6.64 19.28 4.55
N LEU A 218 7.87 19.58 4.09
CA LEU A 218 8.79 18.61 3.51
C LEU A 218 9.17 17.51 4.51
N VAL A 219 9.53 17.91 5.72
CA VAL A 219 9.85 16.98 6.81
C VAL A 219 8.67 16.08 7.09
N ARG A 220 7.46 16.65 7.29
CA ARG A 220 6.25 15.86 7.55
C ARG A 220 5.93 14.90 6.41
N PHE A 221 6.15 15.33 5.17
CA PHE A 221 5.93 14.52 3.98
C PHE A 221 6.85 13.30 3.94
N TRP A 222 8.16 13.49 4.11
CA TRP A 222 9.12 12.37 4.13
C TRP A 222 9.00 11.51 5.38
N TYR A 223 8.72 12.10 6.54
CA TYR A 223 8.52 11.39 7.80
C TYR A 223 7.29 10.48 7.74
N ALA A 224 6.15 10.98 7.24
CA ALA A 224 4.96 10.17 7.06
C ALA A 224 5.21 9.01 6.08
N GLY A 225 5.92 9.27 4.98
CA GLY A 225 6.32 8.24 4.03
C GLY A 225 7.22 7.16 4.66
N LEU A 226 8.21 7.56 5.47
CA LEU A 226 9.11 6.65 6.17
C LEU A 226 8.31 5.66 7.05
N PHE A 227 7.45 6.16 7.92
CA PHE A 227 6.69 5.31 8.84
C PHE A 227 5.68 4.40 8.13
N LEU A 228 4.90 4.96 7.21
CA LEU A 228 3.82 4.24 6.55
C LEU A 228 4.36 3.18 5.57
N PHE A 229 5.44 3.47 4.85
CA PHE A 229 6.00 2.51 3.89
C PHE A 229 6.92 1.48 4.53
N ALA A 230 7.59 1.81 5.65
CA ALA A 230 8.40 0.84 6.40
C ALA A 230 7.55 -0.20 7.14
N SER A 231 6.29 0.12 7.49
CA SER A 231 5.43 -0.75 8.32
C SER A 231 5.30 -2.19 7.80
N ALA A 232 5.04 -2.38 6.50
CA ALA A 232 4.91 -3.71 5.91
C ALA A 232 6.25 -4.47 5.90
N HIS A 233 7.37 -3.76 5.71
CA HIS A 233 8.71 -4.33 5.79
C HIS A 233 9.06 -4.76 7.23
N THR A 234 8.75 -3.93 8.22
CA THR A 234 8.95 -4.27 9.64
C THR A 234 8.16 -5.51 10.04
N LEU A 235 6.95 -5.69 9.52
CA LEU A 235 6.18 -6.92 9.75
C LEU A 235 6.83 -8.14 9.08
N PHE A 236 7.45 -7.98 7.91
CA PHE A 236 8.12 -9.07 7.19
C PHE A 236 9.41 -9.56 7.85
N GLU A 237 10.19 -8.63 8.39
CA GLU A 237 11.41 -8.91 9.15
C GLU A 237 11.13 -9.32 10.61
N ASP A 238 9.86 -9.43 10.99
CA ASP A 238 9.44 -9.62 12.39
C ASP A 238 10.05 -8.60 13.38
N GLY A 239 10.47 -7.43 12.88
CA GLY A 239 11.06 -6.35 13.68
C GLY A 239 10.04 -5.56 14.51
N HIS A 240 8.81 -6.03 14.61
CA HIS A 240 7.81 -5.44 15.50
C HIS A 240 8.05 -5.96 16.92
N VAL A 241 8.05 -5.05 17.88
CA VAL A 241 8.16 -5.42 19.29
C VAL A 241 6.91 -6.22 19.68
N ARG A 242 7.09 -7.52 19.92
CA ARG A 242 6.07 -8.40 20.49
C ARG A 242 6.19 -8.37 22.00
N VAL A 243 5.11 -8.03 22.71
CA VAL A 243 5.08 -7.98 24.18
C VAL A 243 4.49 -9.28 24.75
N ASP A 244 4.58 -10.38 24.00
CA ASP A 244 3.79 -11.58 24.29
C ASP A 244 4.62 -12.66 24.99
N VAL A 245 4.62 -12.63 26.33
CA VAL A 245 5.33 -13.63 27.17
C VAL A 245 4.84 -15.06 26.87
N LEU A 246 3.53 -15.25 26.66
CA LEU A 246 2.94 -16.55 26.37
C LEU A 246 3.34 -17.10 24.98
N TYR A 247 3.57 -16.21 24.01
CA TYR A 247 3.95 -16.60 22.65
C TYR A 247 5.32 -17.26 22.62
N THR A 248 6.26 -16.83 23.47
CA THR A 248 7.62 -17.39 23.52
C THR A 248 7.61 -18.89 23.81
N GLN A 249 6.69 -19.35 24.66
CA GLN A 249 6.56 -20.73 25.11
C GLN A 249 5.84 -21.64 24.09
N PHE A 250 5.24 -21.07 23.04
CA PHE A 250 4.51 -21.83 22.04
C PHE A 250 5.44 -22.59 21.08
N SER A 251 5.00 -23.80 20.70
CA SER A 251 5.64 -24.56 19.63
C SER A 251 5.56 -23.82 18.29
N SER A 252 6.45 -24.13 17.34
CA SER A 252 6.44 -23.52 16.00
C SER A 252 5.07 -23.64 15.30
N LYS A 253 4.41 -24.80 15.45
CA LYS A 253 3.07 -25.04 14.89
C LYS A 253 2.00 -24.16 15.52
N THR A 254 2.03 -24.00 16.85
CA THR A 254 1.09 -23.14 17.58
C THR A 254 1.30 -21.68 17.23
N LYS A 255 2.57 -21.24 17.10
CA LYS A 255 2.93 -19.89 16.64
C LYS A 255 2.36 -19.61 15.25
N GLY A 256 2.54 -20.55 14.30
CA GLY A 256 1.96 -20.47 12.96
C GLY A 256 0.44 -20.35 12.98
N LEU A 257 -0.25 -21.18 13.78
CA LEU A 257 -1.71 -21.11 13.89
C LEU A 257 -2.20 -19.77 14.46
N VAL A 258 -1.61 -19.29 15.55
CA VAL A 258 -1.96 -18.00 16.18
C VAL A 258 -1.74 -16.84 15.21
N ASN A 259 -0.61 -16.82 14.52
CA ASN A 259 -0.30 -15.81 13.50
C ASN A 259 -1.32 -15.84 12.36
N ALA A 260 -1.65 -17.03 11.85
CA ALA A 260 -2.60 -17.19 10.76
C ALA A 260 -4.00 -16.68 11.16
N ILE A 261 -4.46 -17.02 12.37
CA ILE A 261 -5.73 -16.52 12.91
C ILE A 261 -5.69 -15.00 13.04
N GLY A 262 -4.64 -14.45 13.65
CA GLY A 262 -4.49 -13.00 13.83
C GLY A 262 -4.48 -12.23 12.49
N CYS A 263 -3.87 -12.79 11.44
CA CYS A 263 -3.94 -12.20 10.11
C CYS A 263 -5.39 -12.14 9.59
N VAL A 264 -6.12 -13.25 9.68
CA VAL A 264 -7.48 -13.35 9.11
C VAL A 264 -8.51 -12.56 9.92
N THR A 265 -8.41 -12.53 11.24
CA THR A 265 -9.42 -11.92 12.11
C THR A 265 -9.14 -10.47 12.47
N LEU A 266 -7.87 -10.04 12.47
CA LEU A 266 -7.48 -8.68 12.85
C LEU A 266 -6.77 -7.96 11.71
N GLY A 267 -5.73 -8.56 11.11
CA GLY A 267 -4.90 -7.90 10.09
C GLY A 267 -5.66 -7.51 8.82
N LEU A 268 -6.23 -8.50 8.12
CA LEU A 268 -6.97 -8.28 6.88
C LEU A 268 -8.24 -7.43 7.09
N PRO A 269 -9.05 -7.65 8.14
CA PRO A 269 -10.22 -6.81 8.39
C PRO A 269 -9.86 -5.36 8.69
N MET A 270 -8.78 -5.10 9.44
CA MET A 270 -8.30 -3.74 9.71
C MET A 270 -7.87 -3.02 8.43
N CYS A 271 -7.17 -3.72 7.53
CA CYS A 271 -6.79 -3.15 6.22
C CYS A 271 -8.03 -2.82 5.38
N TRP A 272 -9.01 -3.73 5.32
CA TRP A 272 -10.29 -3.48 4.65
C TRP A 272 -11.06 -2.32 5.26
N LEU A 273 -11.07 -2.20 6.59
CA LEU A 273 -11.71 -1.09 7.29
C LEU A 273 -11.12 0.27 6.86
N ILE A 274 -9.79 0.38 6.82
CA ILE A 274 -9.12 1.60 6.36
C ILE A 274 -9.52 1.92 4.92
N LEU A 275 -9.50 0.92 4.03
CA LEU A 275 -9.81 1.12 2.61
C LEU A 275 -11.27 1.51 2.40
N ILE A 276 -12.21 0.79 3.01
CA ILE A 276 -13.64 1.03 2.85
C ILE A 276 -14.03 2.40 3.42
N ILE A 277 -13.61 2.72 4.65
CA ILE A 277 -13.94 4.02 5.27
C ILE A 277 -13.21 5.16 4.54
N GLY A 278 -11.93 4.93 4.18
CA GLY A 278 -11.10 5.90 3.49
C GLY A 278 -11.62 6.32 2.11
N PHE A 279 -12.35 5.42 1.45
CA PHE A 279 -12.95 5.62 0.12
C PHE A 279 -14.49 5.60 0.12
N LEU A 280 -15.15 5.75 1.27
CA LEU A 280 -16.61 5.64 1.37
C LEU A 280 -17.37 6.71 0.56
N GLY A 281 -16.80 7.92 0.45
CA GLY A 281 -17.40 9.01 -0.32
C GLY A 281 -16.40 10.13 -0.61
N THR A 282 -16.86 11.20 -1.26
CA THR A 282 -15.98 12.33 -1.66
C THR A 282 -15.52 13.20 -0.49
N SER A 283 -16.02 12.95 0.72
CA SER A 283 -15.61 13.63 1.96
C SER A 283 -14.84 12.72 2.91
N SER A 284 -14.47 11.51 2.48
CA SER A 284 -13.68 10.59 3.28
C SER A 284 -12.21 11.04 3.37
N ILE A 285 -11.50 10.51 4.37
CA ILE A 285 -10.15 10.94 4.72
C ILE A 285 -9.10 10.70 3.62
N ILE A 286 -9.32 9.75 2.70
CA ILE A 286 -8.39 9.46 1.59
C ILE A 286 -8.89 10.10 0.30
N SER A 287 -10.11 9.76 -0.14
CA SER A 287 -10.67 10.22 -1.42
C SER A 287 -10.94 11.74 -1.45
N GLY A 288 -11.34 12.36 -0.34
CA GLY A 288 -11.66 13.78 -0.30
C GLY A 288 -10.47 14.68 -0.60
N PRO A 289 -9.35 14.55 0.14
CA PRO A 289 -8.15 15.32 -0.17
C PRO A 289 -7.63 15.06 -1.59
N LEU A 290 -7.66 13.80 -2.05
CA LEU A 290 -7.18 13.37 -3.37
C LEU A 290 -7.96 14.02 -4.52
N VAL A 291 -9.30 14.03 -4.45
CA VAL A 291 -10.15 14.60 -5.52
C VAL A 291 -10.06 16.13 -5.53
N ASN A 292 -9.97 16.75 -4.35
CA ASN A 292 -9.96 18.21 -4.22
C ASN A 292 -8.57 18.83 -4.34
N TYR A 293 -7.50 18.04 -4.45
CA TYR A 293 -6.11 18.51 -4.38
C TYR A 293 -5.89 19.43 -3.18
N GLU A 294 -6.27 18.94 -2.00
CA GLU A 294 -6.20 19.69 -0.76
C GLU A 294 -4.74 20.05 -0.42
N ILE A 295 -4.55 21.29 0.05
CA ILE A 295 -3.26 21.86 0.43
C ILE A 295 -3.27 22.27 1.91
N SER A 296 -2.07 22.45 2.47
CA SER A 296 -1.93 23.04 3.79
C SER A 296 -2.49 24.47 3.81
N GLN A 297 -3.05 24.89 4.96
CA GLN A 297 -3.55 26.25 5.16
C GLN A 297 -2.42 27.26 5.41
N SER A 298 -1.16 26.81 5.49
CA SER A 298 0.00 27.68 5.50
C SER A 298 0.21 28.33 4.13
N GLY A 299 0.22 29.67 4.07
CA GLY A 299 0.16 30.44 2.82
C GLY A 299 1.27 30.14 1.78
N PHE A 300 2.44 29.69 2.23
CA PHE A 300 3.59 29.34 1.37
C PHE A 300 4.10 27.90 1.61
N GLY A 301 3.18 26.99 1.97
CA GLY A 301 3.48 25.57 2.18
C GLY A 301 3.63 24.78 0.87
N MET A 302 4.00 23.51 1.02
CA MET A 302 4.06 22.56 -0.09
C MET A 302 2.67 22.08 -0.50
N TYR A 303 2.49 21.69 -1.76
CA TYR A 303 1.19 21.21 -2.27
C TYR A 303 1.08 19.69 -2.22
N VAL A 304 1.54 19.09 -1.12
CA VAL A 304 1.66 17.63 -0.98
C VAL A 304 0.64 17.00 -0.01
N LYS A 305 -0.18 17.81 0.67
CA LYS A 305 -1.15 17.33 1.68
C LYS A 305 -2.10 16.25 1.13
N TYR A 306 -2.63 16.44 -0.09
CA TYR A 306 -3.48 15.42 -0.71
C TYR A 306 -2.76 14.09 -0.94
N LEU A 307 -1.46 14.10 -1.23
CA LEU A 307 -0.65 12.87 -1.37
C LEU A 307 -0.43 12.19 -0.02
N MET A 308 -0.31 12.94 1.08
CA MET A 308 -0.21 12.36 2.41
C MET A 308 -1.46 11.56 2.77
N ALA A 309 -2.65 12.00 2.33
CA ALA A 309 -3.87 11.20 2.46
C ALA A 309 -3.77 9.88 1.67
N ALA A 310 -3.16 9.90 0.49
CA ALA A 310 -2.89 8.69 -0.29
C ALA A 310 -1.94 7.72 0.41
N PHE A 311 -1.02 8.20 1.27
CA PHE A 311 -0.11 7.32 2.02
C PHE A 311 -0.86 6.35 2.93
N LEU A 312 -1.99 6.75 3.50
CA LEU A 312 -2.84 5.85 4.30
C LEU A 312 -3.41 4.70 3.44
N GLY A 313 -3.78 4.99 2.20
CA GLY A 313 -4.22 3.98 1.24
C GLY A 313 -3.10 3.03 0.85
N ILE A 314 -1.92 3.57 0.51
CA ILE A 314 -0.72 2.77 0.18
C ILE A 314 -0.30 1.89 1.36
N PHE A 315 -0.31 2.44 2.58
CA PHE A 315 -0.06 1.69 3.82
C PHE A 315 -1.03 0.51 3.94
N SER A 316 -2.33 0.75 3.83
CA SER A 316 -3.32 -0.32 3.97
C SER A 316 -3.16 -1.40 2.88
N ILE A 317 -2.86 -0.99 1.64
CA ILE A 317 -2.63 -1.93 0.52
C ILE A 317 -1.37 -2.77 0.77
N THR A 318 -0.25 -2.15 1.12
CA THR A 318 1.01 -2.86 1.37
C THR A 318 0.92 -3.78 2.59
N MET A 319 0.22 -3.35 3.65
CA MET A 319 -0.08 -4.19 4.81
C MET A 319 -1.01 -5.35 4.46
N MET A 320 -2.04 -5.13 3.63
CA MET A 320 -2.92 -6.20 3.15
C MET A 320 -2.13 -7.28 2.42
N VAL A 321 -1.28 -6.88 1.48
CA VAL A 321 -0.39 -7.78 0.73
C VAL A 321 0.53 -8.54 1.69
N GLN A 322 1.09 -7.84 2.68
CA GLN A 322 1.97 -8.46 3.67
C GLN A 322 1.25 -9.45 4.59
N PHE A 323 0.06 -9.13 5.08
CA PHE A 323 -0.73 -10.06 5.90
C PHE A 323 -1.15 -11.30 5.12
N ILE A 324 -1.45 -11.18 3.83
CA ILE A 324 -1.75 -12.34 2.98
C ILE A 324 -0.51 -13.23 2.83
N SER A 325 0.66 -12.65 2.57
CA SER A 325 1.93 -13.38 2.49
C SER A 325 2.24 -14.08 3.83
N TYR A 326 2.17 -13.34 4.93
CA TYR A 326 2.42 -13.85 6.28
C TYR A 326 1.42 -14.93 6.71
N PHE A 327 0.16 -14.82 6.31
CA PHE A 327 -0.87 -15.85 6.51
C PHE A 327 -0.50 -17.16 5.80
N MET A 328 -0.09 -17.10 4.53
CA MET A 328 0.30 -18.29 3.77
C MET A 328 1.51 -19.00 4.39
N GLU A 329 2.51 -18.25 4.83
CA GLU A 329 3.67 -18.82 5.54
C GLU A 329 3.29 -19.41 6.89
N SER A 330 2.44 -18.72 7.65
CA SER A 330 2.00 -19.17 8.97
C SER A 330 1.23 -20.49 8.89
N ILE A 331 0.42 -20.70 7.85
CA ILE A 331 -0.23 -21.98 7.57
C ILE A 331 0.79 -23.03 7.12
N ALA A 332 1.80 -22.66 6.31
CA ALA A 332 2.87 -23.58 5.93
C ALA A 332 3.66 -24.08 7.14
N ASP A 333 3.92 -23.22 8.12
CA ASP A 333 4.59 -23.54 9.38
C ASP A 333 3.71 -24.44 10.27
N TRP A 334 2.40 -24.17 10.34
CA TRP A 334 1.45 -25.05 11.05
C TRP A 334 1.38 -26.46 10.45
N LEU A 335 1.45 -26.57 9.12
CA LEU A 335 1.48 -27.83 8.37
C LEU A 335 2.87 -28.50 8.35
N ASP A 336 3.88 -27.91 9.00
CA ASP A 336 5.26 -28.43 9.06
C ASP A 336 5.95 -28.56 7.69
N GLN A 337 5.64 -27.66 6.75
CA GLN A 337 6.27 -27.69 5.43
C GLN A 337 7.75 -27.29 5.53
N PRO A 338 8.65 -27.84 4.70
CA PRO A 338 10.09 -27.50 4.70
C PRO A 338 10.39 -26.17 3.98
N GLY A 339 11.40 -25.43 4.45
CA GLY A 339 11.79 -24.13 3.89
C GLY A 339 11.24 -22.93 4.66
N ALA A 340 11.01 -23.08 5.97
CA ALA A 340 10.68 -21.95 6.84
C ALA A 340 11.80 -20.91 6.78
N ARG A 341 11.44 -19.63 6.70
CA ARG A 341 12.42 -18.54 6.73
C ARG A 341 13.10 -18.54 8.11
N ILE A 342 14.43 -18.50 8.11
CA ILE A 342 15.20 -18.26 9.34
C ILE A 342 14.99 -16.78 9.66
N ARG A 343 14.03 -16.50 10.53
CA ARG A 343 13.83 -15.16 11.08
C ARG A 343 15.03 -14.90 11.96
N SER A 344 15.78 -13.82 11.71
CA SER A 344 16.82 -13.44 12.66
C SER A 344 16.09 -13.18 13.98
N GLU A 345 16.38 -13.96 15.02
CA GLU A 345 15.89 -13.62 16.35
C GLU A 345 16.37 -12.20 16.59
N ALA A 346 15.42 -11.24 16.60
CA ALA A 346 15.71 -9.88 16.97
C ALA A 346 16.52 -9.99 18.26
N SER A 347 17.77 -9.58 18.22
CA SER A 347 18.68 -9.62 19.35
C SER A 347 17.99 -8.90 20.49
N ALA A 348 17.36 -9.66 21.37
CA ALA A 348 16.82 -9.19 22.62
C ALA A 348 18.02 -8.95 23.53
N HIS A 349 18.73 -7.86 23.26
CA HIS A 349 19.80 -7.32 24.09
C HIS A 349 19.67 -5.82 24.17
#